data_AF-A0A6N2C7W7-F1
#
_entry.id   AF-A0A6N2C7W7-F1
#
_cell.length_a   1.000
_cell.length_b   1.000
_cell.length_c   1.000
_cell.angle_alpha   90.00
_cell.angle_beta   90.00
_cell.angle_gamma   90.00
#
_symmetry.space_group_name_H-M   'P 1'
#
loop_
_entity.id
_entity.type
_entity.pdbx_description
1 polymer ?
#
loop_
_entity_poly.entity_id
_entity_poly.type
_entity_poly.pdbx_seq_one_letter_code
_entity_poly.pdbx_strand_id
1 'polypeptide(L)'
;KRSNEMISLDMILIDEKKSDVKIIFMWITAIQKMKDDTANIPKNGFQFSQPNIFRSSVNNKTYLSDVVGCICGIGDLDSVGDDRSAKAKITIWEDYGEEFYPYLFPLEFGPYIVIVTATTVKEFRGEINFSTTTATKTYINLPMNNITSLIEKFTSKPVHIQTIESTKGSNIPIAEAMFQNRMTITELQN
;
A
#
# COMPACT_ATOMS: atom_id res chain seq x y z
N LYS A 1 -15.77 38.38 10.12
CA LYS A 1 -14.57 37.67 9.61
C LYS A 1 -13.94 36.90 10.78
N ARG A 2 -14.29 35.63 10.96
CA ARG A 2 -13.57 34.67 11.81
C ARG A 2 -13.21 33.52 10.89
N SER A 3 -11.91 33.21 10.82
CA SER A 3 -11.39 32.10 10.04
C SER A 3 -12.01 30.80 10.59
N ASN A 4 -12.77 30.13 9.73
CA ASN A 4 -13.36 28.81 9.99
C ASN A 4 -12.47 27.70 9.40
N GLU A 5 -11.15 27.83 9.54
CA GLU A 5 -10.25 26.72 9.25
C GLU A 5 -10.01 25.92 10.54
N MET A 6 -11.01 25.12 10.92
CA MET A 6 -10.74 23.98 11.77
C MET A 6 -10.20 22.86 10.89
N ILE A 7 -8.88 22.69 10.97
CA ILE A 7 -8.09 21.66 10.31
C ILE A 7 -8.46 20.34 10.99
N SER A 8 -9.38 19.59 10.38
CA SER A 8 -9.76 18.26 10.86
C SER A 8 -8.54 17.36 10.83
N LEU A 9 -8.09 16.88 11.99
CA LEU A 9 -7.05 15.87 12.11
C LEU A 9 -7.69 14.57 12.60
N ASP A 10 -7.93 13.64 11.69
CA ASP A 10 -8.31 12.27 12.06
C ASP A 10 -7.04 11.49 12.43
N MET A 11 -6.80 11.31 13.72
CA MET A 11 -5.83 10.33 14.21
C MET A 11 -6.55 9.28 15.06
N ILE A 12 -6.58 8.04 14.57
CA ILE A 12 -6.95 6.87 15.35
C ILE A 12 -5.81 5.87 15.22
N LEU A 13 -5.13 5.61 16.34
CA LEU A 13 -4.26 4.46 16.54
C LEU A 13 -4.96 3.60 17.58
N ILE A 14 -5.44 2.42 17.16
CA ILE A 14 -5.94 1.41 18.07
C ILE A 14 -5.24 0.09 17.76
N ASP A 15 -4.74 -0.48 18.85
CA ASP A 15 -4.01 -1.73 19.07
C ASP A 15 -4.64 -2.99 18.42
N GLU A 16 -3.84 -4.05 18.36
CA GLU A 16 -3.80 -5.25 17.49
C GLU A 16 -5.04 -6.19 17.48
N LYS A 17 -6.20 -5.75 17.99
CA LYS A 17 -7.47 -6.47 17.86
C LYS A 17 -8.57 -5.51 17.44
N LYS A 18 -9.37 -5.95 16.45
CA LYS A 18 -10.58 -5.28 15.95
C LYS A 18 -11.29 -4.54 17.09
N SER A 19 -11.11 -3.22 17.14
CA SER A 19 -11.80 -2.38 18.09
C SER A 19 -13.17 -2.05 17.53
N ASP A 20 -14.22 -2.40 18.25
CA ASP A 20 -15.59 -1.99 17.92
C ASP A 20 -15.88 -0.54 18.35
N VAL A 21 -14.86 0.18 18.83
CA VAL A 21 -14.97 1.55 19.34
C VAL A 21 -14.16 2.52 18.46
N LYS A 22 -14.81 3.60 18.07
CA LYS A 22 -14.21 4.75 17.39
C LYS A 22 -14.07 5.91 18.38
N ILE A 23 -12.89 6.53 18.44
CA ILE A 23 -12.68 7.77 19.20
C ILE A 23 -12.97 8.95 18.28
N ILE A 24 -13.80 9.88 18.74
CA ILE A 24 -14.12 11.13 18.05
C ILE A 24 -13.76 12.27 18.98
N PHE A 25 -12.91 13.18 18.52
CA PHE A 25 -12.55 14.36 19.31
C PHE A 25 -13.68 15.38 19.27
N MET A 26 -14.03 15.89 20.44
CA MET A 26 -14.98 16.99 20.60
C MET A 26 -14.23 18.25 20.98
N TRP A 27 -14.90 19.40 20.96
CA TRP A 27 -14.30 20.68 21.35
C TRP A 27 -13.78 20.71 22.80
N ILE A 28 -14.22 19.78 23.64
CA ILE A 28 -13.76 19.59 25.02
C ILE A 28 -12.58 18.60 25.16
N THR A 29 -12.17 17.94 24.07
CA THR A 29 -11.07 16.98 24.11
C THR A 29 -9.75 17.72 24.37
N ALA A 30 -9.07 17.36 25.46
CA ALA A 30 -7.76 17.88 25.79
C ALA A 30 -6.66 16.91 25.32
N ILE A 31 -5.71 17.42 24.55
CA ILE A 31 -4.54 16.66 24.07
C ILE A 31 -3.30 17.21 24.77
N GLN A 32 -2.53 16.34 25.42
CA GLN A 32 -1.29 16.71 26.07
C GLN A 32 -0.14 15.84 25.56
N LYS A 33 0.94 16.48 25.11
CA LYS A 33 2.18 15.78 24.77
C LYS A 33 2.80 15.20 26.05
N MET A 34 3.12 13.91 26.03
CA MET A 34 3.85 13.28 27.13
C MET A 34 5.26 13.86 27.24
N LYS A 35 5.71 14.12 28.47
CA LYS A 35 7.00 14.78 28.74
C LYS A 35 8.21 13.84 28.65
N ASP A 36 7.99 12.54 28.76
CA ASP A 36 9.01 11.50 28.69
C ASP A 36 8.63 10.40 27.70
N ASP A 37 9.63 9.81 27.06
CA ASP A 37 9.55 8.52 26.33
C ASP A 37 9.41 7.30 27.28
N THR A 38 8.96 7.51 28.53
CA THR A 38 8.83 6.44 29.55
C THR A 38 7.74 5.45 29.23
N ALA A 39 6.76 5.83 28.41
CA ALA A 39 5.77 4.89 27.90
C ALA A 39 6.37 4.18 26.67
N ASN A 40 6.58 2.87 26.78
CA ASN A 40 6.98 2.01 25.67
C ASN A 40 5.79 1.81 24.70
N ILE A 41 5.33 2.89 24.07
CA ILE A 41 4.26 2.86 23.07
C ILE A 41 4.86 2.38 21.76
N PRO A 42 4.40 1.23 21.22
CA PRO A 42 4.85 0.79 19.91
C PRO A 42 4.56 1.85 18.86
N LYS A 43 5.60 2.24 18.11
CA LYS A 43 5.47 3.24 17.04
C LYS A 43 4.57 2.75 15.90
N ASN A 44 4.58 1.45 15.67
CA ASN A 44 3.79 0.79 14.62
C ASN A 44 3.17 -0.49 15.19
N GLY A 45 1.95 -0.80 14.76
CA GLY A 45 1.31 -2.11 14.91
C GLY A 45 0.86 -2.58 13.53
N PHE A 46 1.16 -3.83 13.18
CA PHE A 46 0.85 -4.38 11.86
C PHE A 46 0.12 -5.71 12.01
N GLN A 47 -0.91 -5.92 11.19
CA GLN A 47 -1.61 -7.20 11.13
C GLN A 47 -1.43 -7.88 9.77
N PHE A 48 -0.33 -8.63 9.63
CA PHE A 48 -0.05 -9.37 8.41
C PHE A 48 -0.92 -10.63 8.30
N SER A 49 -1.66 -10.73 7.19
CA SER A 49 -2.48 -11.91 6.89
C SER A 49 -1.73 -12.90 6.01
N GLN A 50 -2.01 -14.20 6.19
CA GLN A 50 -1.43 -15.25 5.35
C GLN A 50 -2.09 -15.28 3.96
N PRO A 51 -1.35 -15.68 2.89
CA PRO A 51 -1.86 -15.71 1.52
C PRO A 51 -3.21 -16.41 1.33
N ASN A 52 -3.45 -17.49 2.08
CA ASN A 52 -4.66 -18.30 1.99
C ASN A 52 -5.93 -17.56 2.47
N ILE A 53 -5.76 -16.52 3.29
CA ILE A 53 -6.86 -15.71 3.83
C ILE A 53 -7.33 -14.67 2.80
N PHE A 54 -6.46 -14.25 1.87
CA PHE A 54 -6.84 -13.22 0.90
C PHE A 54 -7.92 -13.67 -0.07
N ARG A 55 -7.99 -14.96 -0.41
CA ARG A 55 -9.05 -15.50 -1.28
C ARG A 55 -10.44 -15.32 -0.68
N SER A 56 -10.59 -15.46 0.64
CA SER A 56 -11.89 -15.28 1.29
C SER A 56 -12.25 -13.82 1.52
N SER A 57 -11.29 -12.89 1.39
CA SER A 57 -11.49 -11.44 1.53
C SER A 57 -11.53 -10.68 0.20
N VAL A 58 -11.44 -11.38 -0.94
CA VAL A 58 -11.52 -10.76 -2.28
C VAL A 58 -12.79 -9.93 -2.39
N ASN A 59 -12.66 -8.68 -2.81
CA ASN A 59 -13.74 -7.71 -3.01
C ASN A 59 -14.52 -7.34 -1.73
N ASN A 60 -14.10 -7.80 -0.55
CA ASN A 60 -14.66 -7.35 0.71
C ASN A 60 -14.04 -6.01 1.11
N LYS A 61 -14.78 -4.92 0.87
CA LYS A 61 -14.34 -3.55 1.19
C LYS A 61 -14.51 -3.19 2.67
N THR A 62 -15.03 -4.11 3.49
CA THR A 62 -15.27 -3.87 4.93
C THR A 62 -13.97 -3.82 5.71
N TYR A 63 -12.93 -4.49 5.23
CA TYR A 63 -11.67 -4.64 5.95
C TYR A 63 -10.50 -4.25 5.06
N LEU A 64 -9.53 -3.58 5.66
CA LEU A 64 -8.25 -3.27 5.05
C LEU A 64 -7.19 -4.27 5.53
N SER A 65 -6.17 -4.50 4.72
CA SER A 65 -5.12 -5.48 4.99
C SER A 65 -3.74 -4.82 4.98
N ASP A 66 -2.89 -5.23 5.91
CA ASP A 66 -1.46 -4.92 5.87
C ASP A 66 -0.73 -6.07 5.18
N VAL A 67 0.12 -5.73 4.23
CA VAL A 67 0.91 -6.71 3.45
C VAL A 67 2.40 -6.43 3.59
N VAL A 68 3.19 -7.50 3.57
CA VAL A 68 4.65 -7.43 3.62
C VAL A 68 5.24 -8.35 2.55
N GLY A 69 6.26 -7.87 1.83
CA GLY A 69 6.92 -8.65 0.79
C GLY A 69 8.23 -8.03 0.33
N CYS A 70 9.04 -8.83 -0.38
CA CYS A 70 10.21 -8.32 -1.08
C CYS A 70 9.79 -7.75 -2.43
N ILE A 71 10.25 -6.55 -2.79
CA ILE A 71 10.06 -6.01 -4.14
C ILE A 71 10.81 -6.93 -5.11
N CYS A 72 10.12 -7.33 -6.18
CA CYS A 72 10.69 -8.11 -7.28
C CYS A 72 10.49 -7.48 -8.65
N GLY A 73 9.65 -6.45 -8.74
CA GLY A 73 9.47 -5.67 -9.95
C GLY A 73 8.60 -4.46 -9.71
N ILE A 74 8.80 -3.44 -10.53
CA ILE A 74 8.08 -2.17 -10.52
C ILE A 74 7.76 -1.84 -11.97
N GLY A 75 6.51 -1.52 -12.27
CA GLY A 75 6.10 -1.15 -13.61
C GLY A 75 4.67 -0.63 -13.63
N ASP A 76 4.22 -0.27 -14.82
CA ASP A 76 2.89 0.31 -15.01
C ASP A 76 1.76 -0.70 -14.74
N LEU A 77 0.54 -0.19 -14.52
CA LEU A 77 -0.64 -1.02 -14.23
C LEU A 77 -0.90 -2.14 -15.26
N ASP A 78 -0.56 -1.89 -16.54
CA ASP A 78 -0.75 -2.81 -17.66
C ASP A 78 0.46 -3.72 -17.93
N SER A 79 1.49 -3.65 -17.08
CA SER A 79 2.71 -4.42 -17.23
C SER A 79 2.49 -5.87 -16.79
N VAL A 80 2.84 -6.83 -17.67
CA VAL A 80 2.67 -8.26 -17.41
C VAL A 80 4.05 -8.85 -17.10
N GLY A 81 4.28 -9.21 -15.84
CA GLY A 81 5.47 -9.97 -15.45
C GLY A 81 5.34 -11.43 -15.87
N ASP A 82 6.33 -11.96 -16.60
CA ASP A 82 6.31 -13.29 -17.23
C ASP A 82 6.70 -14.46 -16.29
N ASP A 83 6.57 -14.28 -14.97
CA ASP A 83 7.27 -15.15 -14.03
C ASP A 83 6.31 -15.80 -13.01
N ARG A 84 6.20 -17.13 -13.12
CA ARG A 84 5.21 -18.02 -12.46
C ARG A 84 5.42 -18.24 -10.95
N SER A 85 6.27 -17.45 -10.30
CA SER A 85 6.33 -17.47 -8.84
C SER A 85 5.11 -16.76 -8.27
N ALA A 86 4.68 -17.13 -7.06
CA ALA A 86 3.51 -16.54 -6.40
C ALA A 86 3.78 -15.06 -6.05
N LYS A 87 3.64 -14.18 -7.04
CA LYS A 87 3.80 -12.73 -6.92
C LYS A 87 2.43 -12.12 -6.67
N ALA A 88 2.31 -11.39 -5.57
CA ALA A 88 1.19 -10.48 -5.37
C ALA A 88 1.50 -9.16 -6.06
N LYS A 89 0.52 -8.59 -6.75
CA LYS A 89 0.61 -7.25 -7.33
C LYS A 89 -0.03 -6.25 -6.37
N ILE A 90 0.61 -5.09 -6.20
CA ILE A 90 0.06 -3.97 -5.45
C ILE A 90 -0.02 -2.80 -6.42
N THR A 91 -1.22 -2.27 -6.60
CA THR A 91 -1.46 -1.04 -7.34
C THR A 91 -1.33 0.14 -6.38
N ILE A 92 -0.34 0.99 -6.63
CA ILE A 92 -0.11 2.23 -5.91
C ILE A 92 -0.67 3.38 -6.75
N TRP A 93 -1.59 4.13 -6.16
CA TRP A 93 -2.26 5.27 -6.81
C TRP A 93 -1.65 6.60 -6.37
N GLU A 94 -1.84 7.64 -7.20
CA GLU A 94 -1.52 9.04 -6.85
C GLU A 94 -0.05 9.22 -6.42
N ASP A 95 0.21 10.20 -5.56
CA ASP A 95 1.54 10.63 -5.13
C ASP A 95 2.30 9.53 -4.37
N TYR A 96 1.60 8.50 -3.86
CA TYR A 96 2.25 7.33 -3.25
C TYR A 96 3.17 6.59 -4.23
N GLY A 97 2.92 6.71 -5.54
CA GLY A 97 3.73 6.07 -6.57
C GLY A 97 5.14 6.66 -6.69
N GLU A 98 5.34 7.92 -6.28
CA GLU A 98 6.62 8.62 -6.40
C GLU A 98 7.71 7.99 -5.51
N GLU A 99 7.33 7.37 -4.39
CA GLU A 99 8.26 6.64 -3.51
C GLU A 99 8.75 5.33 -4.13
N PHE A 100 8.14 4.89 -5.23
CA PHE A 100 8.39 3.59 -5.85
C PHE A 100 9.06 3.68 -7.22
N TYR A 101 9.75 4.78 -7.54
CA TYR A 101 10.52 4.82 -8.79
C TYR A 101 11.68 3.80 -8.78
N PRO A 102 11.90 3.04 -9.88
CA PRO A 102 12.93 1.99 -9.92
C PRO A 102 14.34 2.43 -9.50
N TYR A 103 14.74 3.68 -9.81
CA TYR A 103 16.05 4.21 -9.45
C TYR A 103 16.25 4.39 -7.93
N LEU A 104 15.17 4.43 -7.14
CA LEU A 104 15.22 4.46 -5.67
C LEU A 104 15.58 3.10 -5.06
N PHE A 105 15.59 2.03 -5.87
CA PHE A 105 15.88 0.66 -5.44
C PHE A 105 17.08 0.08 -6.19
N PRO A 106 18.28 0.67 -6.05
CA PRO A 106 19.50 0.14 -6.64
C PRO A 106 19.76 -1.31 -6.20
N LEU A 107 20.14 -2.16 -7.15
CA LEU A 107 20.35 -3.60 -6.95
C LEU A 107 21.39 -3.92 -5.87
N GLU A 108 22.36 -3.02 -5.70
CA GLU A 108 23.49 -3.16 -4.79
C GLU A 108 23.08 -3.12 -3.30
N PHE A 109 21.91 -2.55 -3.00
CA PHE A 109 21.43 -2.34 -1.63
C PHE A 109 20.18 -3.16 -1.29
N GLY A 110 19.75 -4.04 -2.21
CA GLY A 110 18.69 -5.01 -1.96
C GLY A 110 19.13 -6.14 -1.00
N PRO A 111 18.17 -6.93 -0.47
CA PRO A 111 16.74 -6.94 -0.78
C PRO A 111 15.97 -5.79 -0.12
N TYR A 112 14.86 -5.40 -0.75
CA TYR A 112 13.95 -4.37 -0.25
C TYR A 112 12.65 -4.99 0.23
N ILE A 113 12.48 -5.08 1.54
CA ILE A 113 11.25 -5.52 2.17
C ILE A 113 10.35 -4.32 2.38
N VAL A 114 9.15 -4.39 1.85
CA VAL A 114 8.15 -3.32 1.92
C VAL A 114 6.96 -3.80 2.72
N ILE A 115 6.51 -2.94 3.63
CA ILE A 115 5.22 -3.03 4.30
C ILE A 115 4.30 -2.00 3.64
N VAL A 116 3.13 -2.43 3.19
CA VAL A 116 2.07 -1.55 2.69
C VAL A 116 0.84 -1.75 3.57
N THR A 117 0.43 -0.70 4.27
CA THR A 117 -0.70 -0.79 5.20
C THR A 117 -2.02 -0.42 4.53
N ALA A 118 -3.12 -0.81 5.18
CA ALA A 118 -4.46 -0.34 4.86
C ALA A 118 -4.86 -0.56 3.37
N THR A 119 -4.46 -1.69 2.79
CA THR A 119 -4.76 -2.04 1.40
C THR A 119 -6.12 -2.71 1.24
N THR A 120 -6.73 -2.57 0.07
CA THR A 120 -7.89 -3.38 -0.32
C THR A 120 -7.46 -4.59 -1.13
N VAL A 121 -8.14 -5.72 -0.97
CA VAL A 121 -7.89 -6.96 -1.73
C VAL A 121 -8.91 -7.08 -2.85
N LYS A 122 -8.45 -7.22 -4.08
CA LYS A 122 -9.25 -7.38 -5.29
C LYS A 122 -8.78 -8.58 -6.08
N GLU A 123 -9.65 -9.09 -6.94
CA GLU A 123 -9.26 -10.04 -7.97
C GLU A 123 -9.30 -9.32 -9.32
N PHE A 124 -8.21 -9.40 -10.06
CA PHE A 124 -8.10 -8.84 -11.40
C PHE A 124 -7.49 -9.90 -12.32
N ARG A 125 -8.20 -10.25 -13.39
CA ARG A 125 -7.80 -11.30 -14.35
C ARG A 125 -7.45 -12.64 -13.69
N GLY A 126 -8.16 -13.02 -12.63
CA GLY A 126 -7.93 -14.28 -11.90
C GLY A 126 -6.76 -14.24 -10.91
N GLU A 127 -6.11 -13.09 -10.74
CA GLU A 127 -5.02 -12.89 -9.79
C GLU A 127 -5.43 -11.99 -8.63
N ILE A 128 -4.95 -12.31 -7.43
CA ILE A 128 -5.12 -11.43 -6.27
C ILE A 128 -4.23 -10.21 -6.43
N ASN A 129 -4.84 -9.04 -6.32
CA ASN A 129 -4.19 -7.74 -6.42
C ASN A 129 -4.59 -6.90 -5.21
N PHE A 130 -3.65 -6.12 -4.72
CA PHE A 130 -3.89 -5.16 -3.63
C PHE A 130 -3.97 -3.76 -4.22
N SER A 131 -4.77 -2.89 -3.64
CA SER A 131 -4.77 -1.47 -4.01
C SER A 131 -4.60 -0.60 -2.77
N THR A 132 -3.77 0.42 -2.88
CA THR A 132 -3.62 1.44 -1.83
C THR A 132 -4.92 2.19 -1.60
N THR A 133 -5.07 2.74 -0.40
CA THR A 133 -6.16 3.65 -0.02
C THR A 133 -5.59 4.95 0.50
N THR A 134 -6.45 5.93 0.80
CA THR A 134 -6.03 7.19 1.42
C THR A 134 -5.42 7.03 2.83
N ALA A 135 -5.64 5.88 3.47
CA ALA A 135 -5.05 5.56 4.78
C ALA A 135 -3.75 4.74 4.66
N THR A 136 -3.30 4.40 3.44
CA THR A 136 -2.09 3.61 3.22
C THR A 136 -0.85 4.37 3.68
N LYS A 137 0.04 3.63 4.34
CA LYS A 137 1.42 4.02 4.61
C LYS A 137 2.36 2.92 4.13
N THR A 138 3.51 3.33 3.66
CA THR A 138 4.56 2.49 3.11
C THR A 138 5.78 2.56 4.02
N TYR A 139 6.40 1.41 4.26
CA TYR A 139 7.65 1.33 5.03
C TYR A 139 8.60 0.40 4.30
N ILE A 140 9.84 0.85 4.11
CA ILE A 140 10.90 0.08 3.45
C ILE A 140 11.95 -0.28 4.50
N ASN A 141 12.30 -1.56 4.60
CA ASN A 141 13.33 -2.09 5.49
C ASN A 141 13.21 -1.59 6.94
N LEU A 142 11.98 -1.56 7.46
CA LEU A 142 11.69 -1.11 8.81
C LEU A 142 12.48 -1.97 9.84
N PRO A 143 13.22 -1.38 10.79
CA PRO A 143 14.07 -2.12 11.71
C PRO A 143 13.24 -2.85 12.78
N MET A 144 12.78 -4.06 12.46
CA MET A 144 12.05 -4.95 13.36
C MET A 144 12.38 -6.42 13.05
N ASN A 145 12.33 -7.27 14.08
CA ASN A 145 12.88 -8.64 14.02
C ASN A 145 12.34 -9.48 12.84
N ASN A 146 11.03 -9.47 12.60
CA ASN A 146 10.40 -10.19 11.48
C ASN A 146 10.84 -9.67 10.10
N ILE A 147 11.11 -8.37 9.96
CA ILE A 147 11.60 -7.77 8.71
C ILE A 147 13.09 -8.11 8.52
N THR A 148 13.90 -8.05 9.58
CA THR A 148 15.30 -8.48 9.54
C THR A 148 15.43 -9.94 9.09
N SER A 149 14.61 -10.84 9.64
CA SER A 149 14.58 -12.25 9.20
C SER A 149 14.16 -12.41 7.74
N LEU A 150 13.27 -11.56 7.23
CA LEU A 150 12.92 -11.55 5.80
C LEU A 150 14.09 -11.06 4.94
N ILE A 151 14.78 -9.98 5.34
CA ILE A 151 15.97 -9.49 4.66
C ILE A 151 17.01 -10.61 4.54
N GLU A 152 17.37 -11.26 5.65
CA GLU A 152 18.33 -12.38 5.67
C GLU A 152 17.92 -13.51 4.71
N LYS A 153 16.64 -13.89 4.72
CA LYS A 153 16.09 -14.91 3.83
C LYS A 153 16.27 -14.55 2.36
N PHE A 154 16.03 -13.29 1.98
CA PHE A 154 16.15 -12.83 0.59
C PHE A 154 17.59 -12.47 0.20
N THR A 155 18.50 -12.22 1.15
CA THR A 155 19.94 -12.10 0.86
C THR A 155 20.52 -13.44 0.35
N SER A 156 20.04 -14.57 0.89
CA SER A 156 20.46 -15.90 0.42
C SER A 156 19.93 -16.27 -0.98
N LYS A 157 18.94 -15.52 -1.48
CA LYS A 157 18.27 -15.73 -2.78
C LYS A 157 17.96 -14.36 -3.38
N PRO A 158 18.98 -13.67 -3.93
CA PRO A 158 18.83 -12.28 -4.37
C PRO A 158 17.72 -12.18 -5.41
N VAL A 159 16.77 -11.29 -5.14
CA VAL A 159 15.68 -10.96 -6.05
C VAL A 159 16.11 -9.74 -6.85
N HIS A 160 16.26 -9.91 -8.16
CA HIS A 160 16.53 -8.81 -9.06
C HIS A 160 15.23 -8.03 -9.29
N ILE A 161 15.20 -6.74 -8.93
CA ILE A 161 14.05 -5.87 -9.20
C ILE A 161 14.02 -5.59 -10.70
N GLN A 162 12.97 -6.06 -11.37
CA GLN A 162 12.78 -5.84 -12.79
C GLN A 162 11.91 -4.60 -13.02
N THR A 163 12.31 -3.73 -13.93
CA THR A 163 11.39 -2.73 -14.48
C THR A 163 10.46 -3.46 -15.44
N ILE A 164 9.16 -3.47 -15.16
CA ILE A 164 8.18 -4.18 -15.99
C ILE A 164 7.69 -3.20 -17.05
N GLU A 165 8.08 -3.45 -18.30
CA GLU A 165 7.71 -2.57 -19.42
C GLU A 165 6.18 -2.56 -19.63
N SER A 166 5.65 -1.39 -19.94
CA SER A 166 4.25 -1.24 -20.31
C SER A 166 4.00 -1.97 -21.65
N THR A 167 2.90 -2.71 -21.74
CA THR A 167 2.48 -3.36 -22.99
C THR A 167 1.96 -2.37 -24.04
N LYS A 168 1.80 -1.09 -23.68
CA LYS A 168 1.37 -0.03 -24.60
C LYS A 168 2.59 0.75 -25.06
N GLY A 169 3.08 0.42 -26.25
CA GLY A 169 4.03 1.23 -27.02
C GLY A 169 3.49 2.59 -27.49
N SER A 170 2.60 3.24 -26.72
CA SER A 170 2.14 4.60 -26.99
C SER A 170 2.55 5.51 -25.83
N ASN A 171 3.44 6.45 -26.10
CA ASN A 171 3.88 7.53 -25.20
C ASN A 171 2.74 8.53 -24.87
N ILE A 172 1.52 8.06 -24.65
CA ILE A 172 0.38 8.91 -24.31
C ILE A 172 0.34 9.02 -22.79
N PRO A 173 0.43 10.23 -22.21
CA PRO A 173 0.30 10.44 -20.78
C PRO A 173 -0.98 9.80 -20.24
N ILE A 174 -0.92 9.17 -19.06
CA ILE A 174 -2.06 8.44 -18.46
C ILE A 174 -3.32 9.31 -18.42
N ALA A 175 -3.18 10.59 -18.09
CA ALA A 175 -4.30 11.55 -18.11
C ALA A 175 -5.01 11.60 -19.47
N GLU A 176 -4.26 11.59 -20.56
CA GLU A 176 -4.79 11.68 -21.93
C GLU A 176 -5.39 10.35 -22.39
N ALA A 177 -4.80 9.21 -21.99
CA ALA A 177 -5.41 7.89 -22.19
C ALA A 177 -6.72 7.72 -21.40
N MET A 178 -6.83 8.33 -20.21
CA MET A 178 -8.06 8.33 -19.41
C MET A 178 -9.17 9.15 -20.07
N PHE A 179 -8.86 10.20 -20.84
CA PHE A 179 -9.86 10.97 -21.60
C PHE A 179 -10.36 10.22 -22.83
N GLN A 180 -9.48 9.51 -23.55
CA GLN A 180 -9.86 8.74 -24.74
C GLN A 180 -10.79 7.55 -24.42
N ASN A 181 -10.69 7.00 -23.21
CA ASN A 181 -11.53 5.89 -22.76
C ASN A 181 -12.78 6.33 -21.97
N ARG A 182 -13.12 7.64 -21.96
CA ARG A 182 -14.37 8.10 -21.34
C ARG A 182 -15.54 7.76 -22.24
N MET A 183 -16.33 6.77 -21.80
CA MET A 183 -17.65 6.51 -22.33
C MET A 183 -18.65 7.49 -21.69
N THR A 184 -19.45 8.17 -22.51
CA THR A 184 -20.54 9.04 -22.05
C THR A 184 -21.73 8.20 -21.57
N ILE A 185 -22.58 8.76 -20.70
CA ILE A 185 -23.80 8.07 -20.23
C ILE A 185 -24.70 7.67 -21.40
N THR A 186 -24.69 8.44 -22.48
CA THR A 186 -25.47 8.17 -23.69
C THR A 186 -24.94 6.95 -24.45
N GLU A 187 -23.63 6.71 -24.44
CA GLU A 187 -23.01 5.52 -25.04
C GLU A 187 -23.21 4.25 -24.18
N LEU A 188 -23.49 4.39 -22.88
CA LEU A 188 -23.82 3.28 -21.97
C LEU A 188 -25.24 2.73 -22.14
N GLN A 189 -26.13 3.46 -22.82
CA GLN A 189 -27.54 3.12 -22.96
C GLN A 189 -27.90 2.47 -24.31
N ASN A 190 -26.91 2.27 -25.19
CA ASN A 190 -27.03 1.52 -26.46
C ASN A 190 -26.34 0.16 -26.33
#